data_AF-A0A7Y2MK99-F1
#
_entry.id   AF-A0A7Y2MK99-F1
#
_cell.length_a   1.000
_cell.length_b   1.000
_cell.length_c   1.000
_cell.angle_alpha   90.00
_cell.angle_beta   90.00
_cell.angle_gamma   90.00
#
_symmetry.space_group_name_H-M   'P 1'
#
loop_
_entity.id
_entity.type
_entity.pdbx_description
1 polymer ?
#
loop_
_entity_poly.entity_id
_entity_poly.type
_entity_poly.pdbx_seq_one_letter_code
_entity_poly.pdbx_strand_id
1 'polypeptide(L)'
;TDKSFLGAVKAQEVKQLKGLDNLEKRLLKAQKRKLSDQVSRLTALQNELFPNQSLQERQMNFSELYLEMGPGLIEKLKQTLQPIPSEFLILRY
;
A
#
# COMPACT_ATOMS: atom_id res chain seq x y z
N THR A 1 -22.60 -34.07 -39.94
CA THR A 1 -21.61 -32.99 -39.81
C THR A 1 -20.23 -33.61 -39.78
N ASP A 2 -19.32 -33.12 -40.62
CA ASP A 2 -17.99 -33.72 -40.84
C ASP A 2 -17.10 -33.59 -39.59
N LYS A 3 -16.32 -34.64 -39.27
CA LYS A 3 -15.45 -34.68 -38.07
C LYS A 3 -14.39 -33.56 -38.10
N SER A 4 -14.02 -33.11 -39.30
CA SER A 4 -13.11 -31.99 -39.53
C SER A 4 -13.67 -30.66 -39.01
N PHE A 5 -14.98 -30.44 -39.17
CA PHE A 5 -15.65 -29.20 -38.75
C PHE A 5 -15.67 -29.07 -37.21
N LEU A 6 -15.91 -30.17 -36.51
CA LEU A 6 -15.93 -30.19 -35.04
C LEU A 6 -14.55 -29.89 -34.45
N GLY A 7 -13.47 -30.38 -35.09
CA GLY A 7 -12.10 -30.06 -34.72
C GLY A 7 -11.76 -28.58 -34.94
N ALA A 8 -12.18 -28.00 -36.06
CA ALA A 8 -11.99 -26.59 -36.36
C ALA A 8 -12.69 -25.67 -35.34
N VAL A 9 -13.93 -26.00 -34.94
CA VAL A 9 -14.67 -25.25 -33.91
C VAL A 9 -13.97 -25.30 -32.56
N LYS A 10 -13.54 -26.49 -32.11
CA LYS A 10 -12.79 -26.65 -30.85
C LYS A 10 -11.45 -25.90 -30.87
N ALA A 11 -10.72 -25.95 -31.97
CA ALA A 11 -9.47 -25.21 -32.12
C ALA A 11 -9.70 -23.69 -32.03
N GLN A 12 -10.78 -23.19 -32.63
CA GLN A 12 -11.15 -21.79 -32.55
C GLN A 12 -11.57 -21.37 -31.14
N GLU A 13 -12.36 -22.19 -30.44
CA GLU A 13 -12.75 -21.96 -29.05
C GLU A 13 -11.52 -21.81 -28.14
N VAL A 14 -10.57 -22.76 -28.21
CA VAL A 14 -9.32 -22.71 -27.44
C VAL A 14 -8.50 -21.46 -27.79
N LYS A 15 -8.46 -21.07 -29.06
CA LYS A 15 -7.77 -19.85 -29.49
C LYS A 15 -8.40 -18.59 -28.91
N GLN A 16 -9.73 -18.52 -28.84
CA GLN A 16 -10.44 -17.39 -28.26
C GLN A 16 -10.24 -17.27 -26.75
N LEU A 17 -10.32 -18.38 -26.02
CA LEU A 17 -10.06 -18.40 -24.57
C LEU A 17 -8.64 -17.90 -24.26
N LYS A 18 -7.62 -18.42 -24.97
CA LYS A 18 -6.24 -17.91 -24.84
C LYS A 18 -6.12 -16.43 -25.21
N GLY A 19 -6.90 -15.96 -26.17
CA GLY A 19 -6.98 -14.54 -26.54
C GLY A 19 -7.48 -13.68 -25.38
N LEU A 20 -8.54 -14.10 -24.70
CA LEU A 20 -9.10 -13.43 -23.54
C LEU A 20 -8.11 -13.39 -22.37
N ASP A 21 -7.44 -14.50 -22.05
CA ASP A 21 -6.42 -14.56 -21.00
C ASP A 21 -5.28 -13.56 -21.24
N ASN A 22 -4.86 -13.43 -22.50
CA ASN A 22 -3.81 -12.49 -22.89
C ASN A 22 -4.28 -11.03 -22.76
N LEU A 23 -5.53 -10.75 -23.11
CA LEU A 23 -6.12 -9.42 -22.95
C LEU A 23 -6.23 -9.04 -21.47
N GLU A 24 -6.68 -9.96 -20.62
CA GLU A 24 -6.76 -9.75 -19.17
C GLU A 24 -5.38 -9.43 -18.58
N LYS A 25 -4.35 -10.23 -18.88
CA LYS A 25 -2.98 -9.98 -18.42
C LYS A 25 -2.46 -8.62 -18.86
N ARG A 26 -2.75 -8.20 -20.10
CA ARG A 26 -2.38 -6.88 -20.62
C ARG A 26 -3.10 -5.76 -19.88
N LEU A 27 -4.40 -5.93 -19.61
CA LEU A 27 -5.21 -4.98 -18.86
C LEU A 27 -4.68 -4.81 -17.43
N LEU A 28 -4.45 -5.92 -16.72
CA LEU A 28 -3.89 -5.90 -15.36
C LEU A 28 -2.52 -5.23 -15.32
N LYS A 29 -1.65 -5.51 -16.30
CA LYS A 29 -0.34 -4.86 -16.41
C LYS A 29 -0.45 -3.36 -16.66
N ALA A 30 -1.37 -2.94 -17.52
CA ALA A 30 -1.62 -1.53 -17.81
C ALA A 30 -2.17 -0.80 -16.57
N GLN A 31 -3.10 -1.41 -15.83
CA GLN A 31 -3.63 -0.86 -14.57
C GLN A 31 -2.53 -0.73 -13.51
N LYS A 32 -1.71 -1.77 -13.32
CA LYS A 32 -0.56 -1.73 -12.39
C LYS A 32 0.40 -0.58 -12.72
N ARG A 33 0.70 -0.35 -14.00
CA ARG A 33 1.54 0.78 -14.45
C ARG A 33 0.87 2.12 -14.22
N LYS A 34 -0.44 2.23 -14.48
CA LYS A 34 -1.19 3.47 -14.25
C LYS A 34 -1.23 3.85 -12.78
N LEU A 35 -1.28 2.86 -11.89
CA LEU A 35 -1.42 3.05 -10.44
C LEU A 35 -0.09 2.98 -9.69
N SER A 36 1.03 2.66 -10.35
CA SER A 36 2.30 2.36 -9.67
C SER A 36 2.79 3.53 -8.82
N ASP A 37 2.66 4.74 -9.34
CA ASP A 37 3.04 5.97 -8.66
C ASP A 37 2.17 6.25 -7.42
N GLN A 38 0.86 6.05 -7.53
CA GLN A 38 -0.06 6.17 -6.39
C GLN A 38 0.24 5.14 -5.31
N VAL A 39 0.45 3.87 -5.69
CA VAL A 39 0.81 2.80 -4.76
C VAL A 39 2.15 3.09 -4.09
N SER A 40 3.13 3.60 -4.83
CA SER A 40 4.43 3.97 -4.28
C SER A 40 4.32 5.08 -3.23
N ARG A 41 3.54 6.14 -3.52
CA ARG A 41 3.30 7.22 -2.54
C ARG A 41 2.56 6.73 -1.30
N LEU A 42 1.52 5.92 -1.47
CA LEU A 42 0.78 5.33 -0.35
C LEU A 42 1.70 4.46 0.52
N THR A 43 2.57 3.68 -0.10
CA THR A 43 3.53 2.83 0.60
C THR A 43 4.57 3.66 1.36
N ALA A 44 5.07 4.74 0.76
CA ALA A 44 5.99 5.65 1.42
C ALA A 44 5.34 6.29 2.66
N LEU A 45 4.13 6.83 2.51
CA LEU A 45 3.38 7.43 3.62
C LEU A 45 3.08 6.40 4.72
N GLN A 46 2.70 5.18 4.35
CA GLN A 46 2.44 4.11 5.31
C GLN A 46 3.70 3.73 6.09
N ASN A 47 4.86 3.66 5.44
CA ASN A 47 6.12 3.33 6.12
C ASN A 47 6.60 4.47 7.03
N GLU A 48 6.30 5.73 6.67
CA GLU A 48 6.59 6.90 7.49
C GLU A 48 5.74 6.93 8.77
N LEU A 49 4.44 6.65 8.64
CA LEU A 49 3.50 6.65 9.77
C LEU A 49 3.56 5.37 10.61
N PHE A 50 3.81 4.23 9.98
CA PHE A 50 3.81 2.91 10.59
C PHE A 50 5.09 2.13 10.23
N PRO A 51 6.25 2.57 10.74
CA PRO A 51 7.52 1.92 10.47
C PRO A 51 7.46 0.45 10.90
N ASN A 52 7.96 -0.45 10.04
CA ASN A 52 7.89 -1.90 10.24
C ASN A 52 6.46 -2.42 10.49
N GLN A 53 5.44 -1.76 9.93
CA GLN A 53 4.02 -2.08 10.15
C GLN A 53 3.62 -1.99 11.63
N SER A 54 4.33 -1.19 12.42
CA SER A 54 4.13 -1.00 13.85
C SER A 54 3.94 0.49 14.17
N LEU A 55 3.51 0.79 15.39
CA LEU A 55 3.37 2.17 15.86
C LEU A 55 4.75 2.81 16.08
N GLN A 56 4.86 4.10 15.80
CA GLN A 56 6.07 4.90 16.05
C GLN A 56 6.60 4.71 17.47
N GLU A 57 5.74 4.76 18.49
CA GLU A 57 6.10 4.60 19.92
C GLU A 57 6.75 3.25 20.26
N ARG A 58 6.55 2.23 19.43
CA ARG A 58 7.11 0.88 19.62
C ARG A 58 8.46 0.70 18.93
N GLN A 59 8.88 1.65 18.10
CA GLN A 59 10.05 1.52 17.23
C GLN A 59 11.06 2.66 17.44
N MET A 60 10.58 3.90 17.55
CA MET A 60 11.41 5.09 17.63
C MET A 60 11.94 5.31 19.04
N ASN A 61 13.22 5.65 19.16
CA ASN A 61 13.80 6.01 20.44
C ASN A 61 13.45 7.46 20.82
N PHE A 62 13.09 7.69 22.08
CA PHE A 62 12.84 9.03 22.61
C PHE A 62 13.97 10.03 22.31
N SER A 63 15.23 9.58 22.36
CA SER A 63 16.41 10.43 22.18
C SER A 63 16.47 11.06 20.79
N GLU A 64 15.95 10.38 19.76
CA GLU A 64 15.88 10.91 18.39
C GLU A 64 14.99 12.16 18.35
N LEU A 65 13.80 12.06 18.93
CA LEU A 65 12.86 13.18 19.04
C LEU A 65 13.42 14.32 19.91
N TYR A 66 14.11 13.97 21.00
CA TYR A 66 14.68 14.98 21.89
C TYR A 66 15.84 15.75 21.25
N LEU A 67 16.64 15.10 20.40
CA LEU A 67 17.70 15.76 19.62
C LEU A 67 17.12 16.77 18.61
N GLU A 68 16.00 16.44 17.98
CA GLU A 68 15.34 17.29 16.98
C GLU A 68 14.55 18.44 17.62
N MET A 69 13.72 18.14 18.64
CA MET A 69 12.78 19.10 19.23
C MET A 69 13.33 19.81 20.49
N GLY A 70 14.45 19.32 21.03
CA GLY A 70 15.13 19.90 22.17
C GLY A 70 14.37 19.78 23.50
N PRO A 71 14.79 20.57 24.52
CA PRO A 71 14.25 20.49 25.87
C PRO A 71 12.74 20.77 25.99
N GLY A 72 12.15 21.49 25.04
CA GLY A 72 10.73 21.80 25.02
C GLY A 72 9.81 20.60 24.75
N LEU A 73 10.36 19.47 24.28
CA LEU A 73 9.60 18.27 23.95
C LEU A 73 8.79 17.75 25.15
N ILE A 74 9.43 17.62 26.31
CA ILE A 74 8.79 17.05 27.50
C ILE A 74 7.61 17.90 27.97
N GLU A 75 7.77 19.22 28.01
CA GLU A 75 6.70 20.11 28.42
C GLU A 75 5.55 20.10 27.41
N LYS A 76 5.85 20.03 26.12
CA LYS A 76 4.82 19.91 25.07
C LYS A 76 4.06 18.58 25.17
N LEU A 77 4.76 17.47 25.45
CA LEU A 77 4.13 16.16 25.67
C LEU A 77 3.23 16.17 26.89
N LYS A 78 3.68 16.72 28.02
CA LYS A 78 2.85 16.81 29.24
C LYS A 78 1.57 17.62 29.03
N GLN A 79 1.62 18.68 28.22
CA GLN A 79 0.46 19.53 27.94
C GLN A 79 -0.55 18.89 26.96
N THR A 80 -0.10 17.94 26.14
CA THR A 80 -0.90 17.39 25.04
C THR A 80 -1.37 15.95 25.28
N LEU A 81 -0.60 15.15 26.03
CA LEU A 81 -0.95 13.78 26.34
C LEU A 81 -2.14 13.73 27.30
N GLN A 82 -3.18 13.03 26.87
CA GLN A 82 -4.31 12.67 27.72
C GLN A 82 -4.15 11.21 28.16
N PRO A 83 -4.45 10.85 29.41
CA PRO A 83 -4.45 9.46 29.84
C PRO A 83 -5.49 8.63 29.09
N ILE A 84 -5.06 7.49 28.54
CA ILE A 84 -5.92 6.49 27.87
C ILE A 84 -6.86 7.12 26.82
N PRO A 85 -6.30 7.82 25.81
CA PRO A 85 -7.13 8.39 24.76
C PRO A 85 -7.68 7.25 23.88
N SER A 86 -8.89 7.43 23.35
CA SER A 86 -9.47 6.49 22.38
C SER A 86 -8.98 6.73 20.95
N GLU A 87 -8.18 7.79 20.75
CA GLU A 87 -7.73 8.28 19.44
C GLU A 87 -6.20 8.44 19.43
N PHE A 88 -5.62 8.44 18.22
CA PHE A 88 -4.21 8.74 18.04
C PHE A 88 -3.91 10.22 18.28
N LEU A 89 -2.84 10.49 19.04
CA LEU A 89 -2.31 11.84 19.19
C LEU A 89 -1.37 12.16 18.01
N ILE A 90 -1.66 13.24 17.28
CA ILE A 90 -0.76 13.78 16.27
C ILE A 90 -0.17 15.08 16.82
N LEU A 91 1.12 15.07 17.13
CA LEU A 91 1.86 16.24 17.59
C LEU A 91 2.37 17.03 16.39
N ARG A 92 1.91 18.28 16.25
CA ARG A 92 2.44 19.22 15.26
C ARG A 92 3.55 20.06 15.89
N TYR A 93 4.70 20.13 15.23
CA TYR A 93 5.84 20.95 15.63
C TYR A 93 6.45 21.65 14.43
#